data_AF-A0A366MFK1-F1
#
_entry.id   AF-A0A366MFK1-F1
#
_cell.length_a   1.000
_cell.length_b   1.000
_cell.length_c   1.000
_cell.angle_alpha   90.00
_cell.angle_beta   90.00
_cell.angle_gamma   90.00
#
_symmetry.space_group_name_H-M   'P 1'
#
loop_
_entity.id
_entity.type
_entity.pdbx_description
1 polymer ?
#
loop_
_entity_poly.entity_id
_entity_poly.type
_entity_poly.pdbx_seq_one_letter_code
_entity_poly.pdbx_strand_id
1 'polypeptide(L)'
;MFAKLTADMGNLITGQNISFYVNDVLVGTVNVNESKENITYIPTAAGLLPVNGDYSGHTNYTINIQNGLLNITRTNFNSKAIMDASSSGSGIMRISGDNVRLENLIFRNMDTKIFSGAVTSNSVNLTIVN
;
A
#
# COMPACT_ATOMS: atom_id res chain seq x y z
N MET A 1 7.27 -0.30 -13.60
CA MET A 1 8.73 -0.17 -13.76
C MET A 1 9.06 -0.31 -15.24
N PHE A 2 10.16 0.30 -15.69
CA PHE A 2 10.62 0.21 -17.07
C PHE A 2 12.09 -0.18 -17.11
N ALA A 3 12.49 -1.02 -18.06
CA ALA A 3 13.90 -1.16 -18.42
C ALA A 3 14.14 -1.00 -19.90
N LYS A 4 15.36 -0.59 -20.19
CA LYS A 4 15.96 -0.52 -21.51
C LYS A 4 17.31 -1.22 -21.42
N LEU A 5 17.55 -2.19 -22.28
CA LEU A 5 18.84 -2.86 -22.38
C LEU A 5 19.60 -2.28 -23.56
N THR A 6 20.79 -1.75 -23.29
CA THR A 6 21.69 -1.21 -24.30
C THR A 6 23.07 -1.83 -24.14
N ALA A 7 23.71 -2.11 -25.27
CA ALA A 7 25.14 -2.40 -25.31
C ALA A 7 25.95 -1.19 -24.81
N ASP A 8 27.22 -1.42 -24.51
CA ASP A 8 28.22 -0.39 -24.18
C ASP A 8 28.33 0.71 -25.25
N MET A 9 28.03 0.36 -26.50
CA MET A 9 27.97 1.27 -27.65
C MET A 9 26.62 2.00 -27.81
N GLY A 10 25.67 1.81 -26.88
CA GLY A 10 24.34 2.45 -26.87
C GLY A 10 23.28 1.79 -27.76
N ASN A 11 23.65 0.77 -28.53
CA ASN A 11 22.71 -0.01 -29.35
C ASN A 11 21.74 -0.83 -28.49
N LEU A 12 20.50 -0.99 -28.94
CA LEU A 12 19.53 -1.84 -28.25
C LEU A 12 19.92 -3.33 -28.34
N ILE A 13 19.71 -4.06 -27.25
CA ILE A 13 19.83 -5.51 -27.22
C ILE A 13 18.40 -6.09 -27.18
N THR A 14 18.07 -6.97 -28.12
CA THR A 14 16.72 -7.53 -28.33
C THR A 14 16.74 -9.06 -28.31
N GLY A 15 15.58 -9.68 -28.15
CA GLY A 15 15.40 -11.15 -28.12
C GLY A 15 15.78 -11.82 -26.80
N GLN A 16 16.26 -11.05 -25.81
CA GLN A 16 16.69 -11.57 -24.52
C GLN A 16 15.63 -11.40 -23.43
N ASN A 17 15.63 -12.30 -22.45
CA ASN A 17 14.79 -12.16 -21.27
C ASN A 17 15.50 -11.37 -20.19
N ILE A 18 14.81 -10.38 -19.61
CA ILE A 18 15.25 -9.65 -18.41
C ILE A 18 14.34 -10.05 -17.25
N SER A 19 14.94 -10.51 -16.16
CA SER A 19 14.28 -10.74 -14.88
C SER A 19 14.51 -9.56 -13.95
N PHE A 20 13.48 -9.16 -13.20
CA PHE A 20 13.54 -8.05 -12.26
C PHE A 20 13.31 -8.53 -10.84
N TYR A 21 14.12 -8.00 -9.92
CA TYR A 21 14.04 -8.31 -8.51
C TYR A 21 13.82 -7.02 -7.73
N VAL A 22 12.92 -7.05 -6.75
CA VAL A 22 12.73 -5.97 -5.79
C VAL A 22 12.99 -6.55 -4.41
N ASN A 23 13.99 -6.03 -3.70
CA ASN A 23 14.44 -6.57 -2.41
C ASN A 23 14.70 -8.09 -2.48
N ASP A 24 15.45 -8.50 -3.51
CA ASP A 24 15.83 -9.89 -3.82
C ASP A 24 14.67 -10.85 -4.18
N VAL A 25 13.44 -10.34 -4.33
CA VAL A 25 12.28 -11.13 -4.77
C VAL A 25 12.00 -10.89 -6.24
N LEU A 26 11.88 -11.98 -7.02
CA LEU A 26 11.51 -11.91 -8.43
C LEU A 26 10.11 -11.29 -8.60
N VAL A 27 10.05 -10.17 -9.33
CA VAL A 27 8.80 -9.47 -9.67
C VAL A 27 8.27 -9.93 -11.02
N GLY A 28 9.15 -10.28 -11.94
CA GLY A 28 8.76 -10.80 -13.24
C GLY A 28 9.91 -10.88 -14.23
N THR A 29 9.61 -11.47 -15.38
CA THR A 29 10.53 -11.62 -16.51
C THR A 29 9.86 -11.14 -17.78
N VAL A 30 10.56 -10.34 -18.58
CA VAL A 30 10.09 -9.81 -19.87
C VAL A 30 11.05 -10.16 -20.98
N ASN A 31 10.52 -10.47 -22.16
CA ASN A 31 11.33 -10.55 -23.36
C ASN A 31 11.50 -9.14 -23.95
N VAL A 32 12.73 -8.77 -24.29
CA VAL A 32 13.04 -7.45 -24.85
C VAL A 32 12.83 -7.49 -26.34
N ASN A 33 11.69 -6.97 -26.79
CA ASN A 33 11.29 -7.06 -28.19
C ASN A 33 11.72 -5.84 -29.00
N GLU A 34 11.75 -4.63 -28.39
CA GLU A 34 12.54 -3.46 -28.79
C GLU A 34 12.21 -2.20 -27.94
N SER A 35 13.21 -1.33 -27.78
CA SER A 35 13.17 0.03 -27.21
C SER A 35 12.89 0.19 -25.71
N LYS A 36 11.95 -0.55 -25.11
CA LYS A 36 11.58 -0.44 -23.68
C LYS A 36 10.57 -1.53 -23.29
N GLU A 37 10.80 -2.20 -22.16
CA GLU A 37 9.84 -3.18 -21.62
C GLU A 37 9.26 -2.74 -20.27
N ASN A 38 8.04 -3.19 -19.99
CA ASN A 38 7.24 -2.77 -18.85
C ASN A 38 7.00 -3.96 -17.89
N ILE A 39 7.17 -3.73 -16.59
CA ILE A 39 6.71 -4.65 -15.54
C ILE A 39 5.85 -3.92 -14.52
N THR A 40 4.78 -4.58 -14.10
CA THR A 40 3.93 -4.14 -12.99
C THR A 40 4.44 -4.72 -11.69
N TYR A 41 4.71 -3.87 -10.71
CA TYR A 41 5.06 -4.25 -9.34
C TYR A 41 3.99 -3.69 -8.40
N ILE A 42 3.46 -4.55 -7.53
CA ILE A 42 2.54 -4.15 -6.46
C ILE A 42 3.32 -4.26 -5.14
N PRO A 43 3.69 -3.13 -4.51
CA PRO A 43 4.50 -3.16 -3.30
C PRO A 43 3.72 -3.72 -2.11
N THR A 44 4.36 -4.64 -1.38
CA THR A 44 3.83 -5.22 -0.12
C THR A 44 4.44 -4.57 1.13
N ALA A 45 5.55 -3.87 0.98
CA ALA A 45 6.24 -3.16 2.04
C ALA A 45 6.59 -1.73 1.61
N ALA A 46 6.71 -0.85 2.60
CA ALA A 46 7.18 0.52 2.42
C ALA A 46 8.67 0.65 2.76
N GLY A 47 9.29 1.70 2.24
CA GLY A 47 10.70 1.99 2.42
C GLY A 47 11.44 2.13 1.10
N LEU A 48 12.77 2.21 1.20
CA LEU A 48 13.68 2.17 0.06
C LEU A 48 13.93 0.71 -0.31
N LEU A 49 13.36 0.26 -1.43
CA LEU A 49 13.50 -1.11 -1.90
C LEU A 49 14.52 -1.15 -3.05
N PRO A 50 15.61 -1.92 -2.95
CA PRO A 50 16.56 -2.07 -4.04
C PRO A 50 15.90 -2.79 -5.21
N VAL A 51 16.18 -2.30 -6.42
CA VAL A 51 15.77 -2.91 -7.68
C VAL A 51 17.00 -3.46 -8.37
N ASN A 52 17.00 -4.77 -8.58
CA ASN A 52 18.02 -5.50 -9.31
C ASN A 52 17.44 -6.11 -10.58
N GLY A 53 18.31 -6.47 -11.52
CA GLY A 53 17.95 -7.15 -12.74
C GLY A 53 18.96 -8.25 -13.08
N ASP A 54 18.53 -9.20 -13.90
CA ASP A 54 19.36 -10.22 -14.54
C ASP A 54 18.89 -10.42 -16.00
N TYR A 55 19.75 -10.84 -16.92
CA TYR A 55 19.34 -11.23 -18.28
C TYR A 55 20.00 -12.53 -18.74
N SER A 56 19.22 -13.36 -19.45
CA SER A 56 19.67 -14.69 -19.87
C SER A 56 20.86 -14.62 -20.83
N GLY A 57 21.90 -15.43 -20.56
CA GLY A 57 22.99 -15.70 -21.51
C GLY A 57 24.33 -14.98 -21.22
N HIS A 58 24.45 -14.19 -20.16
CA HIS A 58 25.69 -13.48 -19.83
C HIS A 58 25.98 -13.47 -18.32
N THR A 59 26.59 -14.54 -17.81
CA THR A 59 26.97 -14.68 -16.38
C THR A 59 28.09 -13.73 -15.93
N ASN A 60 28.70 -12.98 -16.85
CA ASN A 60 29.95 -12.25 -16.61
C ASN A 60 29.85 -10.74 -16.84
N TYR A 61 28.65 -10.20 -17.11
CA TYR A 61 28.45 -8.78 -17.36
C TYR A 61 27.49 -8.20 -16.34
N THR A 62 27.93 -7.16 -15.64
CA THR A 62 27.11 -6.46 -14.64
C THR A 62 26.07 -5.60 -15.34
N ILE A 63 24.80 -5.70 -14.92
CA ILE A 63 23.76 -4.77 -15.36
C ILE A 63 23.94 -3.44 -14.63
N ASN A 64 24.06 -2.36 -15.39
CA ASN A 64 24.01 -1.01 -14.84
C ASN A 64 22.55 -0.57 -14.69
N ILE A 65 22.09 -0.45 -13.44
CA ILE A 65 20.72 -0.06 -13.13
C ILE A 65 20.67 1.44 -12.82
N GLN A 66 20.01 2.20 -13.67
CA GLN A 66 19.76 3.61 -13.43
C GLN A 66 18.62 3.75 -12.41
N ASN A 67 18.89 4.40 -11.27
CA ASN A 67 17.95 4.58 -10.17
C ASN A 67 17.40 3.25 -9.61
N GLY A 68 18.30 2.35 -9.19
CA GLY A 68 17.98 1.03 -8.61
C GLY A 68 17.32 1.05 -7.22
N LEU A 69 16.57 2.09 -6.88
CA LEU A 69 15.83 2.20 -5.63
C LEU A 69 14.40 2.66 -5.91
N LEU A 70 13.42 1.89 -5.43
CA LEU A 70 12.04 2.33 -5.33
C LEU A 70 11.82 2.93 -3.94
N ASN A 71 11.50 4.22 -3.88
CA ASN A 71 11.04 4.85 -2.65
C ASN A 71 9.52 4.67 -2.52
N ILE A 72 9.11 3.64 -1.79
CA ILE A 72 7.69 3.34 -1.56
C ILE A 72 7.28 3.99 -0.24
N THR A 73 6.51 5.06 -0.30
CA THR A 73 5.88 5.64 0.87
C THR A 73 4.52 4.99 1.10
N ARG A 74 4.31 4.38 2.27
CA ARG A 74 2.95 4.02 2.69
C ARG A 74 2.21 5.30 3.00
N THR A 75 1.15 5.59 2.25
CA THR A 75 0.15 6.52 2.74
C THR A 75 -0.56 5.82 3.90
N ASN A 76 -0.31 6.29 5.13
CA ASN A 76 -1.08 5.83 6.27
C ASN A 76 -2.53 6.24 6.03
N PHE A 77 -3.38 5.27 5.69
CA PHE A 77 -4.80 5.47 5.71
C PHE A 77 -5.22 5.40 7.18
N ASN A 78 -5.47 6.55 7.80
CA ASN A 78 -6.31 6.60 8.99
C ASN A 78 -7.75 6.36 8.52
N SER A 79 -8.04 5.11 8.13
CA SER A 79 -9.38 4.69 7.76
C SER A 79 -10.26 4.84 9.00
N LYS A 80 -11.04 5.92 9.04
CA LYS A 80 -12.01 6.12 10.10
C LYS A 80 -13.19 5.21 9.82
N ALA A 81 -13.59 4.40 10.80
CA ALA A 81 -14.84 3.66 10.70
C ALA A 81 -16.01 4.66 10.71
N ILE A 82 -16.80 4.68 9.64
CA ILE A 82 -18.03 5.48 9.55
C ILE A 82 -19.18 4.57 9.97
N MET A 83 -19.84 4.93 11.06
CA MET A 83 -21.06 4.28 11.49
C MET A 83 -22.21 5.29 11.31
N ASP A 84 -23.19 4.98 10.46
CA ASP A 84 -24.29 5.86 10.10
C ASP A 84 -25.63 5.23 10.48
N ALA A 85 -26.45 5.96 11.23
CA ALA A 85 -27.79 5.56 11.64
C ALA A 85 -28.78 6.63 11.18
N SER A 86 -29.26 6.48 9.95
CA SER A 86 -30.05 7.50 9.25
C SER A 86 -31.56 7.44 9.54
N SER A 87 -32.03 6.52 10.38
CA SER A 87 -33.45 6.36 10.75
C SER A 87 -33.72 6.71 12.21
N SER A 88 -34.92 7.25 12.48
CA SER A 88 -35.36 7.61 13.83
C SER A 88 -35.39 6.37 14.75
N GLY A 89 -34.81 6.51 15.94
CA GLY A 89 -34.74 5.45 16.95
C GLY A 89 -33.58 4.46 16.81
N SER A 90 -32.68 4.65 15.84
CA SER A 90 -31.54 3.75 15.64
C SER A 90 -30.37 4.03 16.59
N GLY A 91 -29.91 2.99 17.29
CA GLY A 91 -28.66 3.02 18.04
C GLY A 91 -27.50 2.60 17.16
N ILE A 92 -26.44 3.41 17.08
CA ILE A 92 -25.25 3.12 16.28
C ILE A 92 -24.42 1.97 16.90
N MET A 93 -24.15 2.04 18.20
CA MET A 93 -23.26 1.11 18.89
C MET A 93 -23.67 0.96 20.35
N ARG A 94 -23.77 -0.28 20.85
CA ARG A 94 -23.92 -0.58 22.28
C ARG A 94 -22.60 -1.16 22.79
N ILE A 95 -22.05 -0.55 23.82
CA ILE A 95 -20.77 -0.96 24.42
C ILE A 95 -21.03 -1.39 25.86
N SER A 96 -20.50 -2.55 26.24
CA SER A 96 -20.58 -3.09 27.62
C SER A 96 -19.29 -3.79 28.01
N GLY A 97 -18.85 -3.61 29.26
CA GLY A 97 -17.61 -4.16 29.82
C GLY A 97 -16.73 -3.07 30.46
N ASP A 98 -15.71 -3.49 31.22
CA ASP A 98 -14.97 -2.57 32.10
C ASP A 98 -13.85 -1.78 31.41
N ASN A 99 -13.38 -2.20 30.23
CA ASN A 99 -12.19 -1.64 29.55
C ASN A 99 -12.35 -1.56 28.02
N VAL A 100 -13.27 -0.72 27.51
CA VAL A 100 -13.44 -0.53 26.07
C VAL A 100 -12.63 0.67 25.56
N ARG A 101 -11.74 0.44 24.59
CA ARG A 101 -10.98 1.47 23.87
C ARG A 101 -11.51 1.59 22.44
N LEU A 102 -11.90 2.80 22.05
CA LEU A 102 -12.34 3.14 20.70
C LEU A 102 -11.39 4.17 20.11
N GLU A 103 -10.87 3.92 18.91
CA GLU A 103 -9.89 4.81 18.26
C GLU A 103 -10.34 5.16 16.84
N ASN A 104 -10.03 6.38 16.39
CA ASN A 104 -10.25 6.81 15.01
C ASN A 104 -11.72 6.72 14.54
N LEU A 105 -12.70 6.92 15.43
CA LEU A 105 -14.13 6.89 15.09
C LEU A 105 -14.68 8.28 14.72
N ILE A 106 -15.67 8.32 13.81
CA ILE A 106 -16.52 9.50 13.58
C ILE A 106 -18.00 9.08 13.66
N PHE A 107 -18.79 9.81 14.44
CA PHE A 107 -20.25 9.68 14.49
C PHE A 107 -20.89 10.84 13.71
N ARG A 108 -21.82 10.54 12.79
CA ARG A 108 -22.57 11.54 11.99
C ARG A 108 -24.08 11.26 12.07
N ASN A 109 -24.90 12.26 11.73
CA ASN A 109 -26.36 12.14 11.52
C ASN A 109 -27.16 11.51 12.69
N MET A 110 -26.70 11.69 13.93
CA MET A 110 -27.36 11.12 15.11
C MET A 110 -28.60 11.92 15.54
N ASP A 111 -29.74 11.23 15.69
CA ASP A 111 -30.96 11.79 16.28
C ASP A 111 -30.82 11.86 17.82
N THR A 112 -30.53 13.06 18.32
CA THR A 112 -30.27 13.31 19.75
C THR A 112 -31.52 13.34 20.61
N LYS A 113 -32.73 13.23 20.03
CA LYS A 113 -33.99 13.41 20.75
C LYS A 113 -34.39 12.19 21.60
N ILE A 114 -33.89 11.00 21.28
CA ILE A 114 -34.33 9.74 21.91
C ILE A 114 -33.31 9.23 22.96
N PHE A 115 -32.01 9.45 22.75
CA PHE A 115 -30.95 8.88 23.61
C PHE A 115 -29.96 9.92 24.17
N SER A 116 -30.36 11.19 24.30
CA SER A 116 -29.62 12.25 25.01
C SER A 116 -28.22 12.60 24.49
N GLY A 117 -27.86 12.21 23.26
CA GLY A 117 -26.61 12.64 22.64
C GLY A 117 -25.99 11.60 21.70
N ALA A 118 -24.85 11.96 21.09
CA ALA A 118 -24.14 11.09 20.15
C ALA A 118 -23.32 9.97 20.83
N VAL A 119 -23.09 10.02 22.14
CA VAL A 119 -22.44 8.95 22.91
C VAL A 119 -23.03 8.99 24.31
N THR A 120 -23.49 7.84 24.82
CA THR A 120 -23.93 7.68 26.22
C THR A 120 -23.13 6.56 26.88
N SER A 121 -22.75 6.76 28.13
CA SER A 121 -22.06 5.74 28.94
C SER A 121 -22.74 5.65 30.30
N ASN A 122 -22.94 4.44 30.81
CA ASN A 122 -23.47 4.20 32.15
C ASN A 122 -22.49 3.32 32.91
N SER A 123 -21.92 3.86 33.99
CA SER A 123 -21.00 3.16 34.88
C SER A 123 -19.70 2.66 34.20
N VAL A 124 -19.17 3.42 33.23
CA VAL A 124 -17.92 3.10 32.51
C VAL A 124 -17.01 4.33 32.43
N ASN A 125 -15.70 4.14 32.57
CA ASN A 125 -14.69 5.16 32.35
C ASN A 125 -14.42 5.33 30.85
N LEU A 126 -15.17 6.23 30.19
CA LEU A 126 -15.02 6.49 28.76
C LEU A 126 -13.89 7.51 28.49
N THR A 127 -12.85 7.09 27.77
CA THR A 127 -11.78 7.97 27.25
C THR A 127 -11.85 8.00 25.72
N ILE A 128 -12.08 9.17 25.13
CA ILE A 128 -12.09 9.38 23.68
C ILE A 128 -10.75 10.00 23.27
N VAL A 129 -9.97 9.31 22.45
CA VAL A 129 -8.70 9.80 21.91
C VAL A 129 -8.86 10.00 20.41
N ASN A 130 -8.59 11.20 19.92
CA ASN A 130 -8.62 11.56 18.50
C ASN A 130 -7.21 11.58 17.92
#